data_AF-B9SZG1-F1
#
_entry.id   AF-B9SZG1-F1
#
_cell.length_a   1.000
_cell.length_b   1.000
_cell.length_c   1.000
_cell.angle_alpha   90.00
_cell.angle_beta   90.00
_cell.angle_gamma   90.00
#
_symmetry.space_group_name_H-M   'P 1'
#
loop_
_entity.id
_entity.type
_entity.pdbx_description
1 polymer ?
#
loop_
_entity_poly.entity_id
_entity_poly.type
_entity_poly.pdbx_seq_one_letter_code
_entity_poly.pdbx_strand_id
1 'polypeptide(L)' 'MHDRLLTNGERFRQHLVDIENCPLCHDRNDSTIYVLRDCGMALKLWSKLVPHDSLELLLLHGFEGMAIL' A
#
# COMPACT_ATOMS: atom_id res chain seq x y z
N MET A 1 -10.84 12.02 3.90
CA MET A 1 -10.64 11.07 5.00
C MET A 1 -9.45 10.18 4.62
N HIS A 2 -8.22 10.65 4.86
CA HIS A 2 -7.01 10.03 4.28
C HIS A 2 -6.10 9.28 5.28
N ASP A 3 -6.35 9.38 6.60
CA ASP A 3 -5.45 8.85 7.64
C ASP A 3 -6.12 7.86 8.60
N ARG A 4 -7.05 7.02 8.11
CA ARG A 4 -7.72 6.01 8.96
C ARG A 4 -6.96 4.70 9.10
N LEU A 5 -5.98 4.45 8.23
CA LEU A 5 -5.13 3.28 8.35
C LEU A 5 -3.96 3.63 9.26
N LEU A 6 -3.84 2.97 10.40
CA LEU A 6 -2.69 3.13 11.29
C LEU A 6 -1.48 2.40 10.67
N THR A 7 -0.85 3.04 9.69
CA THR A 7 0.31 2.48 9.00
C THR A 7 1.50 2.39 9.95
N ASN A 8 2.53 1.62 9.62
CA ASN A 8 3.71 1.56 10.48
C ASN A 8 4.45 2.90 10.55
N GLY A 9 4.35 3.74 9.50
CA GLY A 9 4.80 5.13 9.54
C GLY A 9 4.01 6.01 10.54
N GLU A 10 2.70 5.83 10.66
CA GLU A 10 1.91 6.51 11.71
C GLU A 10 2.27 6.01 13.11
N ARG A 11 2.51 4.69 13.26
CA ARG A 11 2.95 4.11 14.54
C ARG A 11 4.31 4.66 14.96
N PHE A 12 5.23 4.82 14.03
CA PHE A 12 6.54 5.41 14.28
C PHE A 12 6.43 6.87 14.71
N ARG A 13 5.59 7.67 14.03
CA ARG A 13 5.30 9.07 14.40
C ARG A 13 4.68 9.20 15.80
N GLN A 14 3.95 8.20 16.26
CA GLN A 14 3.39 8.13 17.61
C GLN A 14 4.33 7.46 18.64
N HIS A 15 5.57 7.17 18.26
CA HIS A 15 6.56 6.49 19.10
C HIS A 15 6.11 5.11 19.62
N LEU A 16 5.29 4.41 18.84
CA LEU A 16 4.79 3.06 19.16
C LEU A 16 5.69 1.94 18.62
N VAL A 17 6.61 2.28 17.71
CA VAL A 17 7.61 1.38 17.11
C VAL A 17 8.89 2.17 16.84
N ASP A 18 10.02 1.46 16.76
CA ASP A 18 11.33 2.07 16.51
C ASP A 18 11.68 2.18 15.02
N ILE A 19 10.91 1.53 14.14
CA ILE A 19 11.18 1.44 12.71
C ILE A 19 9.88 1.67 11.95
N GLU A 20 9.92 2.56 10.96
CA GLU A 20 8.77 2.96 10.13
C GLU A 20 8.59 2.14 8.85
N ASN A 21 9.53 1.24 8.52
CA ASN A 21 9.46 0.36 7.37
C ASN A 21 8.20 -0.52 7.41
N CYS A 22 7.73 -0.90 6.24
CA CYS A 22 6.63 -1.83 6.09
C CYS A 22 6.85 -3.14 6.85
N PRO A 23 5.90 -3.61 7.67
CA PRO A 23 6.04 -4.90 8.35
C PRO A 23 5.85 -6.08 7.39
N LEU A 24 5.37 -5.86 6.17
CA LEU A 24 5.13 -6.91 5.18
C LEU A 24 6.34 -7.16 4.27
N CYS A 25 6.96 -6.09 3.76
CA CYS A 25 8.10 -6.20 2.83
C CYS A 25 9.42 -5.66 3.40
N HIS A 26 9.40 -4.94 4.52
CA HIS A 26 10.56 -4.32 5.17
C HIS A 26 11.38 -3.36 4.31
N ASP A 27 10.83 -2.91 3.18
CA ASP A 27 11.56 -2.15 2.17
C ASP A 27 11.59 -0.65 2.48
N ARG A 28 10.44 0.02 2.43
CA ARG A 28 10.32 1.47 2.65
C ARG A 28 9.28 1.84 3.69
N ASN A 29 9.27 3.12 4.06
CA ASN A 29 8.35 3.70 5.03
C ASN A 29 6.90 3.49 4.60
N ASP A 30 6.10 3.09 5.57
CA ASP A 30 4.72 2.73 5.37
C ASP A 30 3.79 3.95 5.31
N SER A 31 3.19 4.16 4.13
CA SER A 31 2.01 5.02 3.95
C SER A 31 0.81 4.19 3.52
N THR A 32 -0.40 4.75 3.62
CA THR A 32 -1.64 4.08 3.19
C THR A 32 -1.54 3.61 1.73
N ILE A 33 -1.02 4.47 0.84
CA ILE A 33 -0.82 4.12 -0.57
C ILE A 33 0.24 3.03 -0.72
N TYR A 34 1.33 3.08 0.06
CA TYR A 34 2.34 2.05 -0.01
C TYR A 34 1.78 0.68 0.36
N VAL A 35 1.17 0.57 1.55
CA VAL A 35 0.66 -0.69 2.08
C VAL A 35 -0.40 -1.30 1.17
N LEU A 36 -1.24 -0.48 0.52
CA LEU A 36 -2.32 -0.96 -0.34
C LEU A 36 -1.90 -1.22 -1.79
N ARG A 37 -0.89 -0.52 -2.32
CA ARG A 37 -0.59 -0.53 -3.76
C ARG A 37 0.88 -0.82 -4.08
N ASP A 38 1.79 -0.04 -3.53
CA ASP A 38 3.20 -0.08 -3.96
C ASP A 38 4.02 -1.17 -3.21
N CYS A 39 3.50 -1.70 -2.11
CA CYS A 39 4.15 -2.78 -1.37
C CYS A 39 4.23 -4.03 -2.24
N GLY A 40 5.42 -4.59 -2.41
CA GLY A 40 5.60 -5.81 -3.21
C GLY A 40 4.76 -6.99 -2.74
N MET A 41 4.42 -7.05 -1.44
CA MET A 41 3.49 -8.06 -0.91
C MET A 41 2.04 -7.77 -1.29
N ALA A 42 1.62 -6.50 -1.30
CA ALA A 42 0.30 -6.11 -1.77
C ALA A 42 0.14 -6.39 -3.28
N LEU A 43 1.15 -6.07 -4.10
CA LEU A 43 1.15 -6.40 -5.53
C LEU A 43 1.03 -7.91 -5.79
N LYS A 44 1.75 -8.73 -5.03
CA LYS A 44 1.64 -10.20 -5.09
C LYS A 44 0.26 -10.72 -4.66
N LEU A 45 -0.43 -9.99 -3.79
CA LEU A 45 -1.79 -10.33 -3.39
C LEU A 45 -2.77 -9.93 -4.50
N TRP A 46 -2.65 -8.71 -5.03
CA TRP A 46 -3.47 -8.25 -6.14
C TRP A 46 -3.36 -9.15 -7.36
N SER A 47 -2.16 -9.64 -7.68
CA SER A 47 -1.97 -10.55 -8.81
C SER A 47 -2.70 -11.89 -8.69
N LYS A 48 -3.14 -12.26 -7.48
CA LYS A 48 -3.96 -13.44 -7.23
C LYS A 48 -5.46 -13.16 -7.23
N LEU A 49 -5.85 -11.91 -6.97
CA LEU A 49 -7.24 -11.50 -6.78
C LEU A 49 -7.84 -10.81 -8.01
N VAL A 50 -7.00 -10.17 -8.81
CA VAL A 50 -7.41 -9.30 -9.92
C VAL A 50 -6.96 -9.94 -11.23
N PRO A 51 -7.83 -10.01 -12.27
CA PRO A 51 -7.45 -10.48 -13.59
C PRO A 51 -6.26 -9.70 -14.16
N HIS A 52 -5.41 -10.38 -14.92
CA HIS A 52 -4.12 -9.84 -15.38
C HIS A 52 -4.24 -8.48 -16.10
N ASP A 53 -5.28 -8.32 -16.93
CA ASP A 53 -5.53 -7.10 -17.71
C ASP A 53 -5.79 -5.86 -16.83
N SER A 54 -6.29 -6.08 -15.61
CA SER A 54 -6.59 -5.00 -14.66
C SER A 54 -5.39 -4.65 -13.77
N LEU A 55 -4.37 -5.51 -13.69
CA LEU A 55 -3.13 -5.24 -12.95
C LEU A 55 -2.22 -4.27 -13.71
N GLU A 56 -2.21 -4.36 -15.04
CA GLU A 56 -1.39 -3.51 -15.89
C GLU A 56 -1.79 -2.03 -15.75
N LEU A 57 -3.09 -1.77 -15.61
CA LEU A 57 -3.63 -0.45 -15.29
C LEU A 57 -3.17 0.05 -13.91
N LEU A 58 -3.13 -0.85 -12.92
CA LEU A 58 -2.75 -0.55 -11.54
C LEU A 58 -1.26 -0.18 -11.40
N LEU A 59 -0.41 -0.83 -12.19
CA LEU A 59 1.04 -0.64 -12.20
C LEU A 59 1.48 0.56 -13.05
N LEU A 60 0.79 0.83 -14.17
CA LEU A 60 1.19 1.87 -15.13
C LEU A 60 0.61 3.26 -14.82
N HIS A 61 -0.62 3.34 -14.32
CA HIS A 61 -1.33 4.64 -14.25
C HIS A 61 -1.50 5.15 -12.82
N GLY A 62 -1.26 4.33 -11.79
CA GLY A 62 -1.74 4.64 -10.45
C GLY A 62 -3.27 4.77 -10.42
N PHE A 63 -3.87 4.68 -9.23
CA PHE A 63 -5.32 4.79 -9.03
C PHE A 63 -5.87 6.21 -9.26
N GLU A 64 -5.48 6.93 -10.32
CA GLU A 64 -6.10 8.22 -10.65
C GLU A 64 -7.46 8.06 -11.37
N GLY A 65 -7.84 6.84 -11.74
CA GLY A 65 -8.98 6.61 -12.65
C GLY A 65 -10.10 5.68 -12.19
N MET A 66 -10.12 5.17 -10.95
CA MET A 66 -11.26 4.40 -10.45
C MET A 66 -11.88 5.09 -9.25
N ALA A 67 -12.85 5.97 -9.54
CA ALA A 67 -13.93 6.28 -8.61
C ALA A 67 -14.61 4.95 -8.24
N ILE A 68 -14.28 4.41 -7.06
CA ILE A 68 -15.01 3.29 -6.48
C ILE A 68 -16.19 3.90 -5.72
N LEU A 69 -17.40 3.46 -6.12
CA LEU A 69 -18.69 3.70 -5.50
C LEU A 69 -18.69 3.48 -3.98
#